data_AF-A0A396J2G0-F1
#
_entry.id   AF-A0A396J2G0-F1
#
_cell.length_a   1.000
_cell.length_b   1.000
_cell.length_c   1.000
_cell.angle_alpha   90.00
_cell.angle_beta   90.00
_cell.angle_gamma   90.00
#
_symmetry.space_group_name_H-M   'P 1'
#
loop_
_entity.id
_entity.type
_entity.pdbx_description
1 polymer ?
#
loop_
_entity_poly.entity_id
_entity_poly.type
_entity_poly.pdbx_seq_one_letter_code
_entity_poly.pdbx_strand_id
1 'polypeptide(L)'
;MRLNKLVAFRNTERKRRRIRRRNTTVTAVNNCYLSDNCSEYVFTFLINDNPRYLKSLSTVSKQFLSVTNTLRFSLTILYQTCTFLPRLFQRFTNITYLDLSSYNGDLNALLCQIPFPLNITSLNLSNQPIIPATGFDSL
;
A
#
# COMPACT_ATOMS: atom_id res chain seq x y z
N MET A 1 32.49 -71.46 -36.74
CA MET A 1 31.28 -72.29 -36.46
C MET A 1 30.55 -71.59 -35.31
N ARG A 2 29.32 -71.07 -35.37
CA ARG A 2 28.18 -71.14 -36.29
C ARG A 2 27.33 -69.87 -36.13
N LEU A 3 26.45 -69.67 -37.11
CA LEU A 3 25.74 -68.46 -37.54
C LEU A 3 24.73 -67.80 -36.57
N ASN A 4 24.57 -66.49 -36.83
CA ASN A 4 23.47 -65.56 -36.58
C ASN A 4 22.04 -66.05 -36.90
N LYS A 5 21.08 -65.19 -36.49
CA LYS A 5 19.69 -64.95 -36.99
C LYS A 5 18.61 -65.64 -36.14
N LEU A 6 17.42 -65.08 -35.88
CA LEU A 6 16.77 -63.82 -36.26
C LEU A 6 15.55 -63.65 -35.32
N VAL A 7 15.30 -62.42 -34.88
CA VAL A 7 14.01 -61.70 -34.88
C VAL A 7 12.70 -62.53 -34.83
N ALA A 8 11.92 -62.32 -33.77
CA ALA A 8 10.46 -62.17 -33.82
C ALA A 8 10.00 -61.51 -32.50
N PHE A 9 9.63 -60.23 -32.49
CA PHE A 9 8.30 -59.67 -32.79
C PHE A 9 7.46 -59.44 -31.52
N ARG A 10 7.28 -58.15 -31.22
CA ARG A 10 6.11 -57.48 -30.58
C ARG A 10 5.89 -57.58 -29.06
N ASN A 11 5.73 -56.37 -28.48
CA ASN A 11 4.72 -55.96 -27.48
C ASN A 11 4.62 -56.80 -26.19
N THR A 12 4.72 -56.29 -24.97
CA THR A 12 4.23 -55.02 -24.41
C THR A 12 4.61 -54.98 -22.92
N GLU A 13 5.09 -53.83 -22.45
CA GLU A 13 4.65 -53.16 -21.21
C GLU A 13 5.07 -53.64 -19.79
N ARG A 14 5.72 -52.68 -19.10
CA ARG A 14 5.62 -52.29 -17.67
C ARG A 14 6.55 -52.97 -16.64
N LYS A 15 7.61 -52.26 -16.25
CA LYS A 15 7.65 -51.57 -14.94
C LYS A 15 8.88 -50.67 -14.70
N ARG A 16 8.62 -49.36 -14.74
CA ARG A 16 9.12 -48.31 -13.81
C ARG A 16 10.63 -48.01 -13.79
N ARG A 17 11.09 -47.27 -14.80
CA ARG A 17 12.26 -46.38 -14.69
C ARG A 17 11.94 -45.26 -13.70
N ARG A 18 12.70 -45.17 -12.59
CA ARG A 18 12.68 -44.04 -11.64
C ARG A 18 13.31 -42.81 -12.31
N ILE A 19 12.49 -42.11 -13.09
CA ILE A 19 12.79 -40.73 -13.50
C ILE A 19 12.68 -39.89 -12.22
N ARG A 20 13.82 -39.36 -11.75
CA ARG A 20 13.87 -38.27 -10.76
C ARG A 20 13.03 -37.12 -11.31
N ARG A 21 11.76 -37.07 -10.90
CA ARG A 21 10.95 -35.85 -10.98
C ARG A 21 11.69 -34.82 -10.13
N ARG A 22 12.38 -33.89 -10.79
CA ARG A 22 12.48 -32.55 -10.22
C ARG A 22 11.03 -32.13 -10.07
N ASN A 23 10.55 -32.09 -8.84
CA ASN A 23 9.36 -31.35 -8.55
C ASN A 23 9.74 -29.90 -8.83
N THR A 24 9.61 -29.49 -10.09
CA THR A 24 9.21 -28.12 -10.36
C THR A 24 7.83 -28.04 -9.73
N THR A 25 7.79 -27.76 -8.44
CA THR A 25 6.70 -26.95 -7.91
C THR A 25 6.75 -25.71 -8.79
N VAL A 26 5.96 -25.74 -9.85
CA VAL A 26 5.23 -24.56 -10.26
C VAL A 26 4.36 -24.27 -9.04
N THR A 27 4.99 -23.71 -7.99
CA THR A 27 4.38 -22.59 -7.31
C THR A 27 3.96 -21.73 -8.48
N ALA A 28 2.66 -21.72 -8.76
CA ALA A 28 2.04 -20.49 -9.17
C ALA A 28 2.47 -19.49 -8.10
N VAL A 29 3.67 -18.94 -8.28
CA VAL A 29 3.99 -17.61 -7.81
C VAL A 29 2.91 -16.86 -8.53
N ASN A 30 1.81 -16.63 -7.82
CA ASN A 30 0.80 -15.67 -8.21
C ASN A 30 1.61 -14.40 -8.33
N ASN A 31 2.15 -14.17 -9.53
CA ASN A 31 3.00 -13.05 -9.83
C ASN A 31 2.09 -11.84 -10.04
N CYS A 32 1.13 -11.67 -9.14
CA CYS A 32 0.49 -10.41 -8.83
C CYS A 32 1.46 -9.55 -8.01
N TYR A 33 2.78 -9.72 -8.18
CA TYR A 33 3.71 -8.61 -8.14
C TYR A 33 3.33 -7.69 -9.32
N LEU A 34 2.18 -7.04 -9.22
CA LEU A 34 2.10 -5.68 -9.72
C LEU A 34 3.28 -5.01 -9.04
N SER A 35 4.37 -4.83 -9.79
CA SER A 35 5.53 -4.08 -9.33
C SER A 35 5.00 -2.87 -8.59
N ASP A 36 5.55 -2.54 -7.42
CA ASP A 36 5.03 -1.46 -6.58
C ASP A 36 4.78 -0.20 -7.44
N ASN A 37 5.65 0.05 -8.42
CA ASN A 37 5.57 1.09 -9.46
C ASN A 37 4.28 1.06 -10.32
N CYS A 38 3.79 -0.11 -10.72
CA CYS A 38 2.57 -0.24 -11.52
C CYS A 38 1.32 0.03 -10.67
N SER A 39 1.31 -0.46 -9.43
CA SER A 39 0.22 -0.17 -8.48
C SER A 39 0.20 1.30 -8.07
N GLU A 40 1.37 1.93 -7.90
CA GLU A 40 1.49 3.36 -7.63
C GLU A 40 0.89 4.22 -8.74
N TYR A 41 1.14 3.90 -10.00
CA TYR A 41 0.56 4.64 -11.13
C TYR A 41 -0.96 4.54 -11.14
N VAL A 42 -1.50 3.32 -10.99
CA VAL A 42 -2.96 3.08 -10.94
C VAL A 42 -3.58 3.79 -9.74
N PHE A 43 -2.95 3.73 -8.57
CA PHE A 43 -3.46 4.36 -7.37
C PHE A 43 -3.37 5.88 -7.45
N THR A 44 -2.29 6.43 -7.98
CA THR A 44 -2.16 7.88 -8.23
C THR A 44 -3.27 8.36 -9.17
N PHE A 45 -3.54 7.61 -10.25
CA PHE A 45 -4.65 7.89 -11.15
C PHE A 45 -6.00 7.87 -10.42
N LEU A 46 -6.26 6.85 -9.58
CA LEU A 46 -7.49 6.73 -8.81
C LEU A 46 -7.63 7.80 -7.71
N ILE A 47 -6.53 8.23 -7.09
CA ILE A 47 -6.51 9.31 -6.08
C ILE A 47 -6.92 10.63 -6.74
N ASN A 48 -6.36 10.91 -7.91
CA ASN A 48 -6.65 12.13 -8.67
C ASN A 48 -8.13 12.19 -9.10
N ASP A 49 -8.75 11.04 -9.40
CA ASP A 49 -10.17 10.96 -9.73
C ASP A 49 -11.07 11.06 -8.48
N ASN A 50 -10.86 10.20 -7.49
CA ASN A 50 -11.63 10.22 -6.24
C ASN A 50 -10.86 9.59 -5.07
N PRO A 51 -10.50 10.36 -4.02
CA PRO A 51 -9.72 9.86 -2.89
C PRO A 51 -10.46 8.79 -2.05
N ARG A 52 -11.78 8.60 -2.25
CA ARG A 52 -12.56 7.55 -1.58
C ARG A 52 -12.14 6.14 -2.00
N TYR A 53 -11.56 5.96 -3.20
CA TYR A 53 -11.10 4.65 -3.66
C TYR A 53 -9.94 4.11 -2.81
N LEU A 54 -9.14 4.98 -2.19
CA LEU A 54 -8.07 4.56 -1.28
C LEU A 54 -8.59 3.72 -0.12
N LYS A 55 -9.77 4.04 0.41
CA LYS A 55 -10.37 3.30 1.52
C LYS A 55 -10.62 1.86 1.11
N SER A 56 -11.30 1.66 -0.02
CA SER A 56 -11.61 0.34 -0.56
C SER A 56 -10.34 -0.43 -0.90
N LEU A 57 -9.35 0.20 -1.56
CA LEU A 57 -8.10 -0.46 -1.94
C LEU A 57 -7.28 -0.90 -0.74
N SER A 58 -7.24 -0.07 0.31
CA SER A 58 -6.51 -0.39 1.55
C SER A 58 -7.07 -1.61 2.29
N THR A 59 -8.31 -2.01 2.01
CA THR A 59 -8.93 -3.21 2.60
C THR A 59 -8.69 -4.49 1.82
N VAL A 60 -8.29 -4.41 0.55
CA VAL A 60 -8.16 -5.59 -0.34
C VAL A 60 -6.89 -6.39 -0.05
N SER A 61 -5.77 -5.72 0.30
CA SER A 61 -4.52 -6.40 0.61
C SER A 61 -3.59 -5.57 1.50
N LYS A 62 -2.67 -6.26 2.20
CA LYS A 62 -1.62 -5.61 3.00
C LYS A 62 -0.64 -4.82 2.13
N GLN A 63 -0.39 -5.28 0.89
CA GLN A 63 0.49 -4.57 -0.05
C GLN A 63 -0.17 -3.26 -0.50
N PHE A 64 -1.46 -3.31 -0.85
CA PHE A 64 -2.20 -2.10 -1.24
C PHE A 64 -2.36 -1.13 -0.08
N LEU A 65 -2.57 -1.65 1.14
CA LEU A 65 -2.51 -0.83 2.35
C LEU A 65 -1.17 -0.07 2.45
N SER A 66 -0.04 -0.74 2.22
CA SER A 66 1.28 -0.10 2.25
C SER A 66 1.44 0.98 1.18
N VAL A 67 1.06 0.70 -0.06
CA VAL A 67 1.18 1.67 -1.17
C VAL A 67 0.23 2.86 -0.96
N THR A 68 -1.01 2.62 -0.52
CA THR A 68 -1.96 3.72 -0.24
C THR A 68 -1.53 4.61 0.93
N ASN A 69 -0.67 4.11 1.84
CA ASN A 69 -0.09 4.91 2.91
C ASN A 69 0.97 5.88 2.41
N THR A 70 1.81 5.46 1.45
CA THR A 70 2.89 6.29 0.90
C THR A 70 2.39 7.34 -0.09
N LEU A 71 1.27 7.08 -0.77
CA LEU A 71 0.71 7.99 -1.78
C LEU A 71 -0.13 9.15 -1.21
N ARG A 72 -0.37 9.17 0.11
CA ARG A 72 -1.23 10.19 0.71
C ARG A 72 -0.42 11.39 1.20
N PHE A 73 -0.44 12.46 0.40
CA PHE A 73 0.23 13.73 0.70
C PHE A 73 -0.65 14.75 1.43
N SER A 74 -1.98 14.55 1.42
CA SER A 74 -2.96 15.48 1.99
C SER A 74 -3.83 14.81 3.06
N LEU A 75 -4.06 15.52 4.17
CA LEU A 75 -4.95 15.10 5.23
C LEU A 75 -5.84 16.25 5.70
N THR A 76 -7.16 16.07 5.56
CA THR A 76 -8.17 16.94 6.17
C THR A 76 -8.44 16.52 7.59
N ILE A 77 -8.28 17.45 8.54
CA ILE A 77 -8.56 17.23 9.95
C ILE A 77 -9.94 17.77 10.29
N LEU A 78 -10.73 16.89 10.88
CA LEU A 78 -12.04 17.18 11.45
C LEU A 78 -11.99 16.89 12.94
N TYR A 79 -12.94 17.44 13.71
CA TYR A 79 -13.04 17.17 15.14
C TYR A 79 -13.07 15.68 15.48
N GLN A 80 -13.83 14.90 14.71
CA GLN A 80 -13.90 13.44 14.84
C GLN A 80 -12.59 12.69 14.55
N THR A 81 -11.66 13.30 13.83
CA THR A 81 -10.37 12.67 13.48
C THR A 81 -9.29 12.92 14.53
N CYS A 82 -9.49 13.88 15.44
CA CYS A 82 -8.50 14.25 16.46
C CYS A 82 -8.15 13.12 17.40
N THR A 83 -9.11 12.27 17.75
CA THR A 83 -8.87 11.08 18.60
C THR A 83 -7.94 10.06 17.95
N PHE A 84 -7.76 10.14 16.62
CA PHE A 84 -6.91 9.23 15.85
C PHE A 84 -5.69 9.93 15.25
N LEU A 85 -5.48 11.22 15.51
CA LEU A 85 -4.39 12.03 14.94
C LEU A 85 -3.02 11.33 15.03
N PRO A 86 -2.59 10.82 16.21
CA PRO A 86 -1.28 10.18 16.33
C PRO A 86 -1.15 8.94 15.42
N ARG A 87 -2.21 8.15 15.31
CA ARG A 87 -2.25 6.96 14.44
C ARG A 87 -2.27 7.33 12.96
N LEU A 88 -2.94 8.43 12.61
CA LEU A 88 -2.98 8.93 11.24
C LEU A 88 -1.59 9.36 10.79
N PHE A 89 -0.86 10.09 11.64
CA PHE A 89 0.52 10.51 11.33
C PHE A 89 1.52 9.35 11.29
N GLN A 90 1.33 8.31 12.12
CA GLN A 90 2.12 7.08 12.01
C GLN A 90 1.83 6.31 10.71
N ARG A 91 0.59 6.35 10.23
CA ARG A 91 0.17 5.63 9.02
C ARG A 91 0.58 6.36 7.75
N PHE A 92 0.49 7.69 7.74
CA PHE A 92 0.71 8.53 6.57
C PHE A 92 1.96 9.39 6.76
N THR A 93 3.12 8.79 6.50
CA THR A 93 4.43 9.42 6.73
C THR A 93 4.78 10.51 5.72
N ASN A 94 4.12 10.52 4.56
CA ASN A 94 4.41 11.44 3.46
C ASN A 94 3.45 12.63 3.39
N ILE A 95 2.72 12.94 4.48
CA ILE A 95 1.84 14.10 4.53
C ILE A 95 2.67 15.38 4.42
N THR A 96 2.34 16.20 3.42
CA THR A 96 2.93 17.52 3.21
C THR A 96 1.90 18.64 3.33
N TYR A 97 0.61 18.32 3.18
CA TYR A 97 -0.49 19.28 3.26
C TYR A 97 -1.51 18.88 4.33
N LEU A 98 -1.82 19.83 5.22
CA LEU A 98 -2.89 19.70 6.20
C LEU A 98 -4.02 20.69 5.94
N ASP A 99 -5.24 20.19 5.88
CA ASP A 99 -6.44 21.01 5.76
C ASP A 99 -7.21 21.05 7.07
N LEU A 100 -7.16 22.19 7.75
CA LEU A 100 -7.88 22.45 8.99
C LEU A 100 -9.12 23.32 8.75
N SER A 101 -9.49 23.62 7.50
CA SER A 101 -10.51 24.63 7.21
C SER A 101 -11.89 24.33 7.77
N SER A 102 -12.21 23.05 7.92
CA SER A 102 -13.48 22.56 8.48
C SER A 102 -13.35 22.10 9.93
N TYR A 103 -12.21 22.34 10.58
CA TYR A 103 -12.03 22.03 11.98
C TYR A 103 -12.75 23.07 12.85
N ASN A 104 -13.44 22.62 13.89
CA ASN A 104 -14.26 23.47 14.76
C ASN A 104 -13.91 23.30 16.26
N GLY A 105 -12.74 22.72 16.56
CA GLY A 105 -12.22 22.60 17.92
C GLY A 105 -11.13 23.62 18.24
N ASP A 106 -10.42 23.41 19.34
CA ASP A 106 -9.27 24.23 19.71
C ASP A 106 -8.08 23.93 18.77
N LEU A 107 -7.71 24.91 17.94
CA LEU A 107 -6.60 24.83 17.00
C LEU A 107 -5.24 24.82 17.70
N ASN A 108 -5.06 25.57 18.78
CA ASN A 108 -3.78 25.59 19.50
C ASN A 108 -3.53 24.22 20.13
N ALA A 109 -4.55 23.65 20.79
CA ALA A 109 -4.45 22.31 21.35
C ALA A 109 -4.25 21.22 20.28
N LEU A 110 -4.82 21.42 19.08
CA LEU A 110 -4.62 20.50 17.95
C LEU A 110 -3.17 20.54 17.44
N LEU A 111 -2.63 21.74 17.20
CA LEU A 111 -1.28 21.90 16.67
C LEU A 111 -0.22 21.34 17.61
N CYS A 112 -0.40 21.50 18.93
CA CYS A 112 0.48 20.89 19.93
C CYS A 112 0.45 19.35 19.92
N GLN A 113 -0.56 18.70 19.34
CA GLN A 113 -0.66 17.24 19.24
C GLN A 113 -0.03 16.67 17.97
N ILE A 114 0.37 17.51 17.02
CA ILE A 114 1.02 17.06 15.79
C ILE A 114 2.44 16.61 16.17
N PRO A 115 2.79 15.32 15.94
CA PRO A 115 4.11 14.81 16.29
C PRO A 115 5.17 15.28 15.28
N PHE A 116 6.35 15.66 15.77
CA PHE A 116 7.50 16.03 14.93
C PHE A 116 8.52 14.89 14.87
N PRO A 117 9.17 14.65 13.72
CA PRO A 117 9.28 15.53 12.56
C PRO A 117 8.37 15.09 11.41
N LEU A 118 7.25 15.80 11.19
CA LEU A 118 6.47 15.68 9.95
C LEU A 118 6.90 16.77 8.97
N ASN A 119 7.12 16.42 7.70
CA ASN A 119 7.50 17.36 6.64
C ASN A 119 6.27 18.10 6.08
N ILE A 120 5.48 18.74 6.96
CA ILE A 120 4.32 19.54 6.53
C ILE A 120 4.85 20.82 5.88
N THR A 121 4.56 21.01 4.60
CA THR A 121 4.97 22.18 3.82
C THR A 121 3.85 23.19 3.63
N SER A 122 2.60 22.77 3.83
CA SER A 122 1.43 23.63 3.60
C SER A 122 0.30 23.32 4.59
N LEU A 123 -0.30 24.37 5.12
CA LEU A 123 -1.37 24.34 6.10
C LEU A 123 -2.51 25.25 5.65
N ASN A 124 -3.71 24.69 5.51
CA ASN A 124 -4.90 25.47 5.21
C ASN A 124 -5.71 25.75 6.48
N LEU A 125 -5.78 27.03 6.83
CA LEU A 125 -6.57 27.58 7.94
C LEU A 125 -7.76 28.42 7.44
N SER A 126 -8.17 28.29 6.18
CA SER A 126 -9.33 29.03 5.66
C SER A 126 -10.59 28.73 6.50
N ASN A 127 -11.50 29.69 6.62
CA ASN A 127 -12.70 29.57 7.45
C ASN A 127 -12.48 29.34 8.95
N GLN A 128 -11.25 29.46 9.44
CA GLN A 128 -10.97 29.46 10.87
C GLN A 128 -11.18 30.88 11.44
N PRO A 129 -11.93 31.03 12.55
CA PRO A 129 -12.23 32.34 13.10
C PRO A 129 -11.01 33.01 13.75
N ILE A 130 -9.99 32.22 14.12
CA ILE A 130 -8.82 32.66 14.87
C ILE A 130 -7.58 31.99 14.27
N ILE A 131 -6.55 32.78 14.00
CA ILE A 131 -5.22 32.27 13.65
C ILE A 131 -4.53 31.84 14.96
N PRO A 132 -4.08 30.58 15.09
CA PRO A 132 -3.47 30.09 16.32
C PRO A 132 -2.16 30.84 16.62
N ALA A 133 -1.95 31.22 17.88
CA ALA A 133 -0.81 32.04 18.28
C ALA A 133 0.40 31.21 18.76
N THR A 134 0.17 30.02 19.32
CA THR A 134 1.19 29.23 20.03
C THR A 134 1.40 27.83 19.44
N GLY A 135 0.72 27.50 18.34
CA GLY A 135 0.85 26.20 17.67
C GLY A 135 1.83 26.17 16.49
N PHE A 136 2.29 27.34 16.03
CA PHE A 136 3.25 27.45 14.92
C PHE A 136 4.69 27.26 15.37
N ASP A 137 5.05 27.60 16.61
CA ASP A 137 6.41 27.43 17.13
C ASP A 137 6.83 25.96 17.19
N SER A 138 5.84 25.06 17.21
CA SER A 138 6.05 23.62 17.12
C SER A 138 6.13 23.08 15.69
N LEU A 139 5.68 23.82 14.66
CA LEU A 139 5.57 23.39 13.26
C LEU A 139 6.86 23.46 12.44
#